data_AF-A0A1T4PZ45-F1
#
_entry.id   AF-A0A1T4PZ45-F1
#
_cell.length_a   1.000
_cell.length_b   1.000
_cell.length_c   1.000
_cell.angle_alpha   90.00
_cell.angle_beta   90.00
_cell.angle_gamma   90.00
#
_symmetry.space_group_name_H-M   'P 1'
#
loop_
_entity.id
_entity.type
_entity.pdbx_description
1 polymer ?
#
loop_
_entity_poly.entity_id
_entity_poly.type
_entity_poly.pdbx_seq_one_letter_code
_entity_poly.pdbx_strand_id
1 'polypeptide(L)'
;MKNRQYQYQGFLLQCPYQNIDLEKHQKQTPKNTQSFIYERNLFDFLDYKRQIPLSFLDSNVDTEGDLDKIIHSLKDVQALYIVDDRVECENDFVKNHSKATKQAFVWHFENKGIPCFITDKKKTREYK
;
A
#
# COMPACT_ATOMS: atom_id res chain seq x y z
N MET A 1 27.83 -15.72 -8.48
CA MET A 1 26.72 -15.17 -7.66
C MET A 1 26.45 -13.77 -8.18
N LYS A 2 25.26 -13.50 -8.76
CA LYS A 2 24.93 -12.17 -9.30
C LYS A 2 24.75 -11.20 -8.14
N ASN A 3 25.48 -10.08 -8.16
CA ASN A 3 25.32 -8.95 -7.27
C ASN A 3 23.85 -8.51 -7.26
N ARG A 4 23.08 -8.93 -6.25
CA ARG A 4 21.77 -8.36 -5.91
C ARG A 4 22.01 -7.03 -5.22
N GLN A 5 22.54 -6.07 -5.97
CA GLN A 5 22.73 -4.72 -5.48
C GLN A 5 21.35 -4.06 -5.43
N TYR A 6 20.70 -4.19 -4.26
CA TYR A 6 19.61 -3.38 -3.72
C TYR A 6 18.73 -2.62 -4.74
N GLN A 7 17.89 -3.33 -5.52
CA GLN A 7 16.91 -2.69 -6.41
C GLN A 7 15.75 -2.00 -5.64
N TYR A 8 15.51 -2.40 -4.39
CA TYR A 8 14.59 -1.73 -3.46
C TYR A 8 14.93 -0.24 -3.26
N GLN A 9 16.20 0.15 -3.48
CA GLN A 9 16.61 1.55 -3.46
C GLN A 9 16.01 2.34 -4.63
N GLY A 10 15.79 1.78 -5.83
CA GLY A 10 15.25 2.55 -6.95
C GLY A 10 13.84 3.08 -6.70
N PHE A 11 12.96 2.20 -6.20
CA PHE A 11 11.58 2.51 -5.82
C PHE A 11 11.49 3.59 -4.73
N LEU A 12 12.37 3.49 -3.73
CA LEU A 12 12.48 4.46 -2.65
C LEU A 12 13.16 5.76 -3.11
N LEU A 13 14.19 5.73 -3.96
CA LEU A 13 14.99 6.91 -4.29
C LEU A 13 14.29 7.91 -5.22
N GLN A 14 13.28 7.49 -5.98
CA GLN A 14 12.55 8.35 -6.92
C GLN A 14 11.38 9.11 -6.28
N CYS A 15 11.02 8.80 -5.03
CA CYS A 15 9.89 9.40 -4.35
C CYS A 15 10.23 10.78 -3.75
N PRO A 16 9.48 11.85 -4.05
CA PRO A 16 9.67 13.17 -3.44
C PRO A 16 9.05 13.22 -2.03
N TYR A 17 9.65 12.47 -1.09
CA TYR A 17 9.13 12.25 0.27
C TYR A 17 8.66 13.51 1.00
N GLN A 18 9.37 14.62 0.83
CA GLN A 18 9.10 15.89 1.51
C GLN A 18 7.75 16.50 1.10
N ASN A 19 7.25 16.13 -0.09
CA ASN A 19 6.02 16.65 -0.65
C ASN A 19 4.80 15.78 -0.32
N ILE A 20 5.01 14.64 0.32
CA ILE A 20 3.96 13.66 0.61
C ILE A 20 3.60 13.72 2.09
N ASP A 21 2.49 14.41 2.35
CA ASP A 21 1.90 14.48 3.67
C ASP A 21 1.01 13.27 3.93
N LEU A 22 1.49 12.32 4.75
CA LEU A 22 0.75 11.09 5.06
C LEU A 22 -0.58 11.37 5.79
N GLU A 23 -0.70 12.46 6.54
CA GLU A 23 -1.92 12.78 7.29
C GLU A 23 -3.09 13.02 6.35
N LYS A 24 -2.85 13.65 5.19
CA LYS A 24 -3.86 13.87 4.15
C LYS A 24 -4.36 12.58 3.49
N HIS A 25 -3.53 11.54 3.52
CA HIS A 25 -3.85 10.24 2.94
C HIS A 25 -4.47 9.29 3.98
N GLN A 26 -4.51 9.66 5.25
CA GLN A 26 -5.07 8.81 6.29
C GLN A 26 -6.60 8.84 6.23
N LYS A 27 -7.21 7.69 5.95
CA LYS A 27 -8.67 7.54 5.88
C LYS A 27 -9.10 6.24 6.54
N GLN A 28 -10.30 6.26 7.13
CA GLN A 28 -10.92 5.02 7.59
C GLN A 28 -11.32 4.16 6.39
N THR A 29 -11.05 2.87 6.46
CA THR A 29 -11.52 1.90 5.46
C THR A 29 -13.06 1.84 5.44
N PRO A 30 -13.70 2.03 4.27
CA PRO A 30 -15.13 1.79 4.10
C PRO A 30 -15.49 0.31 4.36
N LYS A 31 -16.69 0.04 4.89
CA LYS A 31 -17.14 -1.31 5.28
C LYS A 31 -17.15 -2.35 4.15
N ASN A 32 -17.25 -1.92 2.89
CA ASN A 32 -17.35 -2.80 1.73
C ASN A 32 -16.04 -2.92 0.93
N THR A 33 -14.91 -2.55 1.53
CA THR A 33 -13.60 -2.58 0.87
C THR A 33 -13.07 -4.02 0.84
N GLN A 34 -12.85 -4.57 -0.35
CA GLN A 34 -12.40 -5.95 -0.51
C GLN A 34 -10.88 -6.05 -0.39
N SER A 35 -10.38 -7.13 0.21
CA SER A 35 -8.92 -7.38 0.21
C SER A 35 -8.44 -7.64 -1.22
N PHE A 36 -7.31 -7.05 -1.59
CA PHE A 36 -6.60 -7.30 -2.83
C PHE A 36 -6.21 -8.77 -2.99
N ILE A 37 -5.86 -9.44 -1.88
CA ILE A 37 -5.38 -10.82 -1.85
C ILE A 37 -6.49 -11.81 -2.23
N TYR A 38 -7.77 -11.43 -2.08
CA TYR A 38 -8.88 -12.30 -2.43
C TYR A 38 -9.45 -11.95 -3.81
N GLU A 39 -9.31 -12.88 -4.76
CA GLU A 39 -9.99 -12.84 -6.05
C GLU A 39 -11.49 -13.12 -5.84
N ARG A 40 -12.26 -12.11 -5.43
CA ARG A 40 -13.73 -12.16 -5.50
C ARG A 40 -14.22 -11.39 -6.72
N ASN A 41 -15.30 -11.91 -7.30
CA ASN A 41 -15.93 -11.40 -8.51
C ASN A 41 -16.21 -9.89 -8.42
N LEU A 42 -15.75 -9.18 -9.44
CA LEU A 42 -15.84 -7.72 -9.60
C LEU A 42 -17.28 -7.24 -9.85
N PHE A 43 -18.15 -8.14 -10.29
CA PHE A 43 -19.46 -7.83 -10.86
C PHE A 43 -20.51 -7.35 -9.84
N ASP A 44 -20.26 -7.52 -8.54
CA ASP A 44 -21.23 -7.17 -7.48
C ASP A 44 -21.01 -5.78 -6.86
N PHE A 45 -19.98 -5.02 -7.28
CA PHE A 45 -19.58 -3.77 -6.61
C PHE A 45 -19.66 -2.56 -7.54
N LEU A 46 -20.69 -1.72 -7.34
CA LEU A 46 -20.83 -0.40 -8.00
C LEU A 46 -19.64 0.54 -7.68
N ASP A 47 -19.12 0.43 -6.46
CA ASP A 47 -17.94 1.15 -5.96
C ASP A 47 -16.80 0.17 -5.73
N TYR A 48 -15.95 -0.03 -6.74
CA TYR A 48 -14.88 -1.02 -6.64
C TYR A 48 -13.65 -0.46 -5.90
N LYS A 49 -13.64 -0.68 -4.57
CA LYS A 49 -12.58 -0.25 -3.64
C LYS A 49 -11.83 -1.47 -3.11
N ARG A 50 -10.49 -1.40 -3.07
CA ARG A 50 -9.63 -2.48 -2.58
C ARG A 50 -8.77 -2.04 -1.41
N GLN A 51 -8.44 -2.98 -0.54
CA GLN A 51 -7.43 -2.80 0.50
C GLN A 51 -6.28 -3.78 0.30
N ILE A 52 -5.05 -3.33 0.52
CA ILE A 52 -3.85 -4.16 0.40
C ILE A 52 -3.02 -4.03 1.69
N PRO A 53 -2.65 -5.15 2.34
CA PRO A 53 -1.75 -5.08 3.48
C PRO A 53 -0.38 -4.54 3.08
N LEU A 54 0.19 -3.68 3.92
CA LEU A 54 1.52 -3.13 3.69
C LEU A 54 2.58 -4.22 3.79
N SER A 55 2.41 -5.20 4.69
CA SER A 55 3.27 -6.39 4.76
C SER A 55 3.30 -7.18 3.45
N PHE A 56 2.17 -7.24 2.72
CA PHE A 56 2.08 -7.89 1.42
C PHE A 56 2.88 -7.12 0.38
N LEU A 57 2.72 -5.80 0.33
CA LEU A 57 3.51 -4.94 -0.57
C LEU A 57 5.01 -5.08 -0.30
N ASP A 58 5.44 -5.00 0.96
CA ASP A 58 6.84 -5.15 1.37
C ASP A 58 7.42 -6.52 0.99
N SER A 59 6.60 -7.57 0.95
CA SER A 59 7.05 -8.94 0.63
C SER A 59 7.01 -9.29 -0.86
N ASN A 60 6.28 -8.52 -1.68
CA ASN A 60 6.00 -8.86 -3.08
C ASN A 60 6.48 -7.80 -4.08
N VAL A 61 6.89 -6.62 -3.62
CA VAL A 61 7.37 -5.54 -4.49
C VAL A 61 8.86 -5.31 -4.26
N ASP A 62 9.69 -6.00 -5.04
CA ASP A 62 11.14 -5.77 -5.06
C ASP A 62 11.59 -4.87 -6.22
N THR A 63 10.79 -4.82 -7.30
CA THR A 63 11.09 -4.10 -8.54
C THR A 63 9.90 -3.29 -9.05
N GLU A 64 10.15 -2.32 -9.93
CA GLU A 64 9.09 -1.58 -10.63
C GLU A 64 8.18 -2.52 -11.44
N GLY A 65 8.74 -3.57 -12.04
CA GLY A 65 7.96 -4.58 -12.75
C GLY A 65 7.03 -5.40 -11.85
N ASP A 66 7.36 -5.58 -10.57
CA ASP A 66 6.46 -6.23 -9.61
C ASP A 66 5.32 -5.31 -9.21
N LEU A 67 5.63 -4.02 -9.03
CA LEU A 67 4.62 -3.01 -8.79
C LEU A 67 3.66 -2.85 -9.97
N ASP A 68 4.17 -2.83 -11.21
CA ASP A 68 3.35 -2.72 -12.41
C ASP A 68 2.36 -3.90 -12.56
N LYS A 69 2.74 -5.11 -12.13
CA LYS A 69 1.80 -6.25 -12.08
C LYS A 69 0.66 -5.99 -11.10
N ILE A 70 0.97 -5.44 -9.91
CA ILE A 70 -0.05 -5.07 -8.92
C ILE A 70 -0.95 -3.97 -9.49
N ILE A 71 -0.37 -2.91 -10.06
CA ILE A 71 -1.13 -1.81 -10.69
C ILE A 71 -2.05 -2.35 -11.80
N HIS A 72 -1.57 -3.28 -12.63
CA HIS A 72 -2.38 -3.88 -13.68
C HIS A 72 -3.64 -4.57 -13.13
N SER A 73 -3.51 -5.29 -12.02
CA SER A 73 -4.65 -5.92 -11.34
C SER A 73 -5.57 -4.93 -10.60
N LEU A 74 -5.12 -3.69 -10.41
CA LEU A 74 -5.86 -2.59 -9.79
C LEU A 74 -6.47 -1.62 -10.82
N LYS A 75 -6.36 -1.87 -12.12
CA LYS A 75 -6.74 -0.92 -13.18
C LYS A 75 -8.18 -0.38 -13.09
N ASP A 76 -9.10 -1.17 -12.55
CA ASP A 76 -10.53 -0.81 -12.42
C ASP A 76 -10.87 -0.29 -11.01
N VAL A 77 -9.89 -0.27 -10.10
CA VAL A 77 -10.07 0.14 -8.70
C VAL A 77 -10.20 1.66 -8.60
N GLN A 78 -11.31 2.12 -8.03
CA GLN A 78 -11.57 3.54 -7.82
C GLN A 78 -10.75 4.14 -6.68
N ALA A 79 -10.44 3.33 -5.67
CA ALA A 79 -9.61 3.73 -4.53
C ALA A 79 -8.94 2.51 -3.89
N LEU A 80 -7.66 2.67 -3.58
CA LEU A 80 -6.84 1.69 -2.87
C LEU A 80 -6.61 2.15 -1.43
N TYR A 81 -6.75 1.23 -0.49
CA TYR A 81 -6.46 1.43 0.94
C TYR A 81 -5.28 0.56 1.35
N ILE A 82 -4.11 1.14 1.59
CA ILE A 82 -2.96 0.46 2.17
C ILE A 82 -3.21 0.29 3.66
N VAL A 83 -3.27 -0.96 4.12
CA VAL A 83 -3.47 -1.30 5.53
C VAL A 83 -2.11 -1.45 6.20
N ASP A 84 -1.74 -0.54 7.10
CA ASP A 84 -0.56 -0.75 7.94
C ASP A 84 -0.88 -1.83 8.98
N ASP A 85 -0.49 -3.07 8.65
CA ASP A 85 -0.76 -4.28 9.42
C ASP A 85 0.47 -4.79 10.19
N ARG A 86 1.56 -4.01 10.15
CA ARG A 86 2.83 -4.33 10.80
C ARG A 86 2.75 -4.11 12.31
N VAL A 87 3.65 -4.77 13.03
CA VAL A 87 3.77 -4.60 14.48
C VAL A 87 4.38 -3.22 14.77
N GLU A 88 3.74 -2.46 15.66
CA GLU A 88 4.29 -1.20 16.14
C GLU A 88 5.64 -1.46 16.81
N CYS A 89 6.65 -0.69 16.40
CA CYS A 89 8.00 -0.79 16.92
C CYS A 89 8.43 0.58 17.44
N GLU A 90 8.97 0.64 18.65
CA GLU A 90 9.43 1.90 19.24
C GLU A 90 10.73 2.42 18.63
N ASN A 91 11.44 1.59 17.86
CA ASN A 91 12.71 1.95 17.26
C ASN A 91 12.54 3.01 16.16
N ASP A 92 13.20 4.17 16.34
CA ASP A 92 13.11 5.31 15.41
C ASP A 92 13.54 4.99 13.98
N PHE A 93 14.54 4.12 13.80
CA PHE A 93 14.96 3.68 12.47
C PHE A 93 13.82 2.93 11.77
N VAL A 94 13.14 2.03 12.50
CA VAL A 94 12.00 1.26 11.98
C VAL A 94 10.81 2.17 11.70
N LYS A 95 10.54 3.16 12.56
CA LYS A 95 9.49 4.17 12.34
C LYS A 95 9.75 5.01 11.09
N ASN A 96 10.98 5.48 10.91
CA ASN A 96 11.38 6.29 9.75
C ASN A 96 11.33 5.48 8.45
N HIS A 97 11.83 4.24 8.46
CA HIS A 97 11.71 3.34 7.32
C HIS A 97 10.23 3.08 6.98
N SER A 98 9.42 2.74 7.98
CA SER A 98 7.97 2.55 7.85
C SER A 98 7.27 3.76 7.21
N LYS A 99 7.62 4.97 7.62
CA LYS A 99 7.09 6.22 7.07
C LYS A 99 7.48 6.39 5.60
N ALA A 100 8.76 6.20 5.28
CA ALA A 100 9.26 6.31 3.91
C ALA A 100 8.57 5.30 2.98
N THR A 101 8.48 4.04 3.39
CA THR A 101 7.77 3.00 2.63
C THR A 101 6.33 3.41 2.32
N LYS A 102 5.59 3.92 3.32
CA LYS A 102 4.21 4.39 3.13
C LYS A 102 4.13 5.52 2.10
N GLN A 103 5.02 6.51 2.22
CA GLN A 103 5.08 7.63 1.28
C GLN A 103 5.38 7.16 -0.15
N ALA A 104 6.33 6.23 -0.31
CA ALA A 104 6.68 5.68 -1.61
C ALA A 104 5.51 4.97 -2.28
N PHE A 105 4.82 4.05 -1.58
CA PHE A 105 3.67 3.36 -2.19
C PHE A 105 2.54 4.32 -2.56
N VAL A 106 2.19 5.27 -1.68
CA VAL A 106 1.17 6.28 -1.99
C VAL A 106 1.53 7.02 -3.28
N TRP A 107 2.76 7.53 -3.36
CA TRP A 107 3.23 8.27 -4.54
C TRP A 107 3.12 7.47 -5.83
N HIS A 108 3.60 6.22 -5.80
CA HIS A 108 3.64 5.40 -7.00
C HIS A 108 2.24 5.02 -7.49
N PHE A 109 1.30 4.70 -6.58
CA PHE A 109 -0.08 4.42 -6.97
C PHE A 109 -0.79 5.66 -7.51
N GLU A 110 -0.61 6.82 -6.86
CA GLU A 110 -1.23 8.06 -7.31
C GLU A 110 -0.70 8.54 -8.67
N ASN A 111 0.61 8.42 -8.92
CA ASN A 111 1.22 8.73 -10.21
C ASN A 111 0.69 7.84 -11.34
N LYS A 112 0.20 6.65 -11.02
CA LYS A 112 -0.41 5.72 -11.97
C LYS A 112 -1.93 5.92 -12.06
N GLY A 113 -2.46 6.96 -11.40
CA GLY A 113 -3.86 7.37 -11.47
C GLY A 113 -4.78 6.64 -10.51
N ILE A 114 -4.25 5.89 -9.54
CA ILE A 114 -5.04 5.16 -8.55
C ILE A 114 -5.07 5.97 -7.24
N PRO A 115 -6.23 6.53 -6.83
CA PRO A 115 -6.34 7.21 -5.54
C PRO A 115 -5.96 6.28 -4.40
N CYS A 116 -4.99 6.69 -3.57
CA CYS A 116 -4.40 5.83 -2.55
C CYS A 116 -4.53 6.44 -1.16
N PHE A 117 -4.96 5.63 -0.19
CA PHE A 117 -5.15 6.03 1.20
C PHE A 117 -4.46 5.05 2.14
N ILE A 118 -4.10 5.52 3.33
CA ILE A 118 -3.55 4.69 4.39
C ILE A 118 -4.60 4.52 5.48
N THR A 119 -4.73 3.30 5.96
CA THR A 119 -5.54 2.95 7.12
C THR A 119 -4.71 2.10 8.06
N ASP A 120 -4.87 2.33 9.36
CA ASP A 120 -4.31 1.40 10.34
C ASP A 120 -5.17 0.14 10.39
N LYS A 121 -4.55 -0.99 10.70
CA LYS A 121 -5.29 -2.19 11.06
C LYS A 121 -6.12 -1.88 12.29
N LYS A 122 -7.40 -1.54 12.11
CA LYS A 122 -8.36 -1.48 13.24
C LYS A 122 -8.24 -2.83 13.93
N LYS A 123 -7.93 -2.83 15.24
CA LYS A 123 -8.16 -3.99 16.10
C LYS A 123 -9.63 -4.35 15.88
N THR A 124 -9.88 -5.37 15.08
CA THR A 124 -11.18 -6.00 15.01
C THR A 124 -11.44 -6.42 16.45
N ARG A 125 -12.24 -5.62 17.18
CA ARG A 125 -12.80 -6.09 18.44
C ARG A 125 -13.57 -7.33 18.04
N GLU A 126 -13.05 -8.49 18.42
CA GLU A 126 -13.77 -9.74 18.43
C GLU A 126 -15.10 -9.46 19.14
N TYR A 127 -16.18 -9.40 18.37
CA TYR A 127 -17.49 -9.54 18.96
C TYR A 127 -17.60 -11.02 19.33
N LYS A 128 -17.41 -11.30 20.62
CA LYS A 128 -17.82 -12.56 21.26
C LYS A 128 -19.33 -12.72 21.17
#